data_AF-A0A7S0CRA7-F1
#
_entry.id   AF-A0A7S0CRA7-F1
#
_cell.length_a   1.000
_cell.length_b   1.000
_cell.length_c   1.000
_cell.angle_alpha   90.00
_cell.angle_beta   90.00
_cell.angle_gamma   90.00
#
_symmetry.space_group_name_H-M   'P 1'
#
loop_
_entity.id
_entity.type
_entity.pdbx_description
1 polymer ?
#
loop_
_entity_poly.entity_id
_entity_poly.type
_entity_poly.pdbx_seq_one_letter_code
_entity_poly.pdbx_strand_id
1 'polypeptide(L)'
;PPPPPPPPAAAAADPLGPALSEGDATATHALERVFRKADFAKMRVVGQFNLGFILAVLGSDLFIVDQHASDEIFNFERLQRTTTLNRQPLIAPARLDLTAAEEQTVRRHMDVFLANGFGFCEDAERGAVGAPLGDDDDADADA
;
A
#
# COMPACT_ATOMS: atom_id res chain seq x y z
N PRO A 1 53.33 42.13 22.53
CA PRO A 1 52.22 41.44 23.24
C PRO A 1 52.17 39.99 22.75
N PRO A 2 52.03 38.98 23.63
CA PRO A 2 51.87 37.61 23.18
C PRO A 2 50.52 37.42 22.46
N PRO A 3 50.40 36.49 21.50
CA PRO A 3 49.13 36.17 20.85
C PRO A 3 48.14 35.55 21.86
N PRO A 4 46.83 35.74 21.66
CA PRO A 4 45.81 35.16 22.53
C PRO A 4 45.86 33.61 22.47
N PRO A 5 45.49 32.92 23.56
CA PRO A 5 45.42 31.47 23.57
C PRO A 5 44.37 30.96 22.57
N PRO A 6 44.59 29.77 21.97
CA PRO A 6 43.58 29.15 21.11
C PRO A 6 42.30 28.88 21.91
N PRO A 7 41.11 28.96 21.28
CA PRO A 7 39.85 28.62 21.94
C PRO A 7 39.91 27.17 22.44
N PRO A 8 39.25 26.87 23.57
CA PRO A 8 39.15 25.49 24.05
C PRO A 8 38.55 24.64 22.93
N ALA A 9 39.18 23.49 22.67
CA ALA A 9 38.68 22.52 21.70
C ALA A 9 37.21 22.26 22.02
N ALA A 10 36.32 22.74 21.13
CA ALA A 10 34.92 22.39 21.17
C ALA A 10 34.89 20.87 21.14
N ALA A 11 34.49 20.26 22.25
CA ALA A 11 34.19 18.84 22.29
C ALA A 11 33.25 18.59 21.12
N ALA A 12 33.73 17.84 20.14
CA ALA A 12 32.94 17.41 19.01
C ALA A 12 31.88 16.46 19.57
N ALA A 13 30.78 17.04 20.06
CA ALA A 13 29.55 16.31 20.23
C ALA A 13 29.17 15.83 18.84
N ASP A 14 29.29 14.53 18.62
CA ASP A 14 28.88 13.87 17.41
C ASP A 14 27.47 14.37 17.05
N PRO A 15 27.27 15.06 15.91
CA PRO A 15 26.01 15.70 15.57
C PRO A 15 24.85 14.71 15.45
N LEU A 16 25.15 13.41 15.48
CA LEU A 16 24.21 12.32 15.32
C LEU A 16 23.79 11.67 16.65
N GLY A 17 24.40 12.07 17.78
CA GLY A 17 23.96 11.67 19.12
C GLY A 17 23.84 10.14 19.31
N PRO A 18 23.13 9.69 20.37
CA PRO A 18 23.01 8.28 20.71
C PRO A 18 22.26 7.41 19.67
N ALA A 19 21.78 7.99 18.56
CA ALA A 19 21.02 7.27 17.54
C ALA A 19 21.86 6.27 16.74
N LEU A 20 23.20 6.43 16.73
CA LEU A 20 24.11 5.56 15.96
C LEU A 20 25.04 4.69 16.83
N SER A 21 24.96 4.82 18.16
CA SER A 21 25.71 3.98 19.09
C SER A 21 24.93 2.70 19.36
N GLU A 22 25.50 1.55 19.02
CA GLU A 22 25.00 0.19 19.25
C GLU A 22 24.05 0.08 20.45
N GLY A 23 22.74 -0.06 20.18
CA GLY A 23 21.73 -0.06 21.25
C GLY A 23 20.28 0.10 20.78
N ASP A 24 19.89 -0.61 19.72
CA ASP A 24 18.54 -0.59 19.14
C ASP A 24 17.41 -0.82 20.17
N ALA A 25 17.68 -1.54 21.27
CA ALA A 25 16.71 -1.82 22.34
C ALA A 25 16.33 -0.59 23.22
N THR A 26 17.24 0.35 23.45
CA THR A 26 16.97 1.51 24.32
C THR A 26 16.23 2.61 23.55
N ALA A 27 16.60 2.82 22.29
CA ALA A 27 15.91 3.74 21.39
C ALA A 27 14.49 3.24 21.07
N THR A 28 14.33 1.95 20.71
CA THR A 28 13.00 1.35 20.50
C THR A 28 12.13 1.43 21.75
N HIS A 29 12.65 1.10 22.92
CA HIS A 29 11.88 1.16 24.16
C HIS A 29 11.57 2.59 24.63
N ALA A 30 12.38 3.59 24.25
CA ALA A 30 12.04 5.01 24.43
C ALA A 30 10.94 5.46 23.45
N LEU A 31 10.96 4.98 22.20
CA LEU A 31 9.94 5.26 21.19
C LEU A 31 8.59 4.60 21.54
N GLU A 32 8.59 3.33 21.97
CA GLU A 32 7.39 2.60 22.37
C GLU A 32 6.72 3.16 23.64
N ARG A 33 7.51 3.73 24.56
CA ARG A 33 6.97 4.25 25.83
C ARG A 33 6.22 5.58 25.71
N VAL A 34 6.39 6.35 24.63
CA VAL A 34 5.99 7.78 24.61
C VAL A 34 5.04 8.15 23.48
N PHE A 35 4.73 7.24 22.54
CA PHE A 35 4.03 7.64 21.32
C PHE A 35 2.59 7.11 21.21
N ARG A 36 1.59 7.94 21.48
CA ARG A 36 0.17 7.62 21.25
C ARG A 36 -0.38 8.44 20.09
N LYS A 37 -1.41 7.91 19.40
CA LYS A 37 -2.08 8.63 18.30
C LYS A 37 -2.60 10.02 18.70
N ALA A 38 -2.99 10.20 19.96
CA ALA A 38 -3.44 11.48 20.50
C ALA A 38 -2.32 12.53 20.57
N ASP A 39 -1.06 12.12 20.54
CA ASP A 39 0.08 13.04 20.67
C ASP A 39 0.41 13.74 19.35
N PHE A 40 0.04 13.17 18.19
CA PHE A 40 0.09 13.86 16.90
C PHE A 40 -0.66 15.21 16.92
N ALA A 41 -1.77 15.30 17.66
CA ALA A 41 -2.53 16.55 17.78
C ALA A 41 -1.82 17.63 18.60
N LYS A 42 -0.83 17.25 19.41
CA LYS A 42 -0.02 18.15 20.24
C LYS A 42 1.33 18.48 19.60
N MET A 43 1.68 17.79 18.52
CA MET A 43 2.91 18.03 17.79
C MET A 43 2.88 19.38 17.12
N ARG A 44 4.02 20.07 17.18
CA ARG A 44 4.24 21.30 16.42
C ARG A 44 5.16 20.98 15.24
N VAL A 45 4.65 21.16 14.04
CA VAL A 45 5.45 21.11 12.80
C VAL A 45 6.46 22.26 12.82
N VAL A 46 7.74 21.94 12.67
CA VAL A 46 8.83 22.92 12.58
C VAL A 46 9.07 23.31 11.12
N GLY A 47 9.02 22.32 10.23
CA GLY A 47 9.24 22.52 8.80
C GLY A 47 9.44 21.20 8.08
N GLN A 48 10.07 21.26 6.92
CA GLN A 48 10.38 20.10 6.10
C GLN A 48 11.87 20.03 5.78
N PHE A 49 12.37 18.82 5.57
CA PHE A 49 13.74 18.56 5.13
C PHE A 49 13.71 17.71 3.85
N ASN A 50 14.55 18.10 2.88
CA ASN A 50 14.77 17.37 1.63
C ASN A 50 13.49 16.97 0.85
N LEU A 51 12.39 17.73 0.99
CA LEU A 51 11.09 17.46 0.35
C LEU A 51 10.51 16.05 0.58
N GLY A 52 11.03 15.31 1.56
CA GLY A 52 10.57 13.95 1.87
C GLY A 52 10.28 13.75 3.35
N PHE A 53 10.76 14.64 4.22
CA PHE A 53 10.58 14.52 5.66
C PHE A 53 9.93 15.75 6.27
N ILE A 54 8.99 15.54 7.19
CA ILE A 54 8.45 16.58 8.07
C ILE A 54 9.21 16.51 9.40
N LEU A 55 9.68 17.66 9.86
CA LEU A 55 10.26 17.81 11.20
C LEU A 55 9.18 18.31 12.15
N ALA A 56 8.94 17.58 13.24
CA ALA A 56 7.93 17.90 14.24
C ALA A 56 8.50 17.79 15.66
N VAL A 57 8.01 18.62 16.58
CA VAL A 57 8.45 18.61 17.99
C VAL A 57 7.27 18.34 18.90
N LEU A 58 7.50 17.49 19.91
CA LEU A 58 6.57 17.22 21.01
C LEU A 58 7.35 17.30 22.33
N GLY A 59 7.08 18.34 23.13
CA GLY A 59 7.84 18.58 24.37
C GLY A 59 9.32 18.84 24.07
N SER A 60 10.20 17.98 24.60
CA SER A 60 11.66 18.01 24.37
C SER A 60 12.11 17.20 23.16
N ASP A 61 11.21 16.47 22.51
CA ASP A 61 11.56 15.43 21.56
C ASP A 61 11.35 15.90 20.11
N LEU A 62 12.30 15.55 19.24
CA LEU A 62 12.27 15.83 17.80
C LEU A 62 11.90 14.56 17.02
N PHE A 63 10.92 14.70 16.14
CA PHE A 63 10.42 13.65 15.26
C PHE A 63 10.71 14.00 13.81
N ILE A 64 11.11 12.97 13.05
CA ILE A 64 11.28 13.02 11.60
C ILE A 64 10.24 12.06 11.01
N VAL A 65 9.33 12.60 10.22
CA VAL A 65 8.22 11.85 9.63
C VAL A 65 8.43 11.74 8.13
N ASP A 66 8.46 10.51 7.61
CA ASP A 66 8.51 10.24 6.17
C ASP A 66 7.16 10.58 5.52
N GLN A 67 7.18 11.53 4.60
CA GLN A 67 5.99 12.01 3.90
C GLN A 67 5.43 10.96 2.94
N HIS A 68 6.30 10.28 2.18
CA HIS A 68 5.87 9.28 1.20
C HIS A 68 5.18 8.11 1.90
N ALA A 69 5.81 7.56 2.94
CA ALA A 69 5.21 6.47 3.70
C ALA A 69 3.89 6.88 4.36
N SER A 70 3.82 8.10 4.90
CA SER A 70 2.60 8.62 5.53
C SER A 70 1.46 8.80 4.52
N ASP A 71 1.75 9.37 3.35
CA ASP A 71 0.77 9.59 2.29
C ASP A 71 0.31 8.28 1.66
N GLU A 72 1.20 7.31 1.47
CA GLU A 72 0.86 5.97 0.99
C GLU A 72 -0.07 5.25 1.96
N ILE A 73 0.22 5.27 3.26
CA ILE A 73 -0.65 4.68 4.29
C ILE A 73 -2.01 5.38 4.30
N PHE A 74 -2.05 6.72 4.28
CA PHE A 74 -3.31 7.47 4.26
C PHE A 74 -4.15 7.14 3.01
N ASN A 75 -3.52 7.13 1.84
CA ASN A 75 -4.19 6.82 0.58
C ASN A 75 -4.68 5.38 0.55
N PHE A 76 -3.87 4.43 1.00
CA PHE A 76 -4.25 3.02 1.11
C PHE A 76 -5.48 2.85 2.01
N GLU A 77 -5.44 3.40 3.23
CA GLU A 77 -6.56 3.29 4.16
C GLU A 77 -7.82 4.00 3.64
N ARG A 78 -7.68 5.13 2.96
CA ARG A 78 -8.81 5.83 2.33
C ARG A 78 -9.40 4.99 1.21
N LEU A 79 -8.56 4.48 0.30
CA LEU A 79 -8.99 3.67 -0.83
C LEU A 79 -9.65 2.38 -0.36
N GLN A 80 -9.09 1.71 0.64
CA GLN A 80 -9.67 0.51 1.23
C GLN A 80 -11.10 0.75 1.77
N ARG A 81 -11.38 1.92 2.37
CA ARG A 81 -12.70 2.24 2.93
C ARG A 81 -13.71 2.76 1.92
N THR A 82 -13.25 3.48 0.90
CA THR A 82 -14.12 4.27 0.01
C THR A 82 -14.26 3.69 -1.38
N THR A 83 -13.33 2.84 -1.81
CA THR A 83 -13.34 2.29 -3.16
C THR A 83 -14.36 1.18 -3.24
N THR A 84 -15.43 1.43 -3.98
CA THR A 84 -16.29 0.37 -4.52
C THR A 84 -15.70 -0.02 -5.86
N LEU A 85 -15.24 -1.26 -5.99
CA LEU A 85 -14.63 -1.72 -7.23
C LEU A 85 -15.72 -1.85 -8.30
N ASN A 86 -15.68 -0.95 -9.27
CA ASN A 86 -16.58 -1.00 -10.41
C ASN A 86 -16.12 -2.12 -11.35
N ARG A 87 -16.93 -3.16 -11.50
CA ARG A 87 -16.59 -4.32 -12.33
C ARG A 87 -16.67 -3.94 -13.80
N GLN A 88 -15.56 -4.12 -14.52
CA GLN A 88 -15.57 -4.15 -15.98
C GLN A 88 -15.57 -5.61 -16.44
N PRO A 89 -16.67 -6.14 -17.02
CA PRO A 89 -16.67 -7.48 -17.60
C PRO A 89 -15.64 -7.57 -18.73
N LEU A 90 -14.94 -8.70 -18.80
CA LEU A 90 -14.06 -8.99 -19.93
C LEU A 90 -14.89 -9.25 -21.19
N ILE A 91 -14.41 -8.78 -22.34
CA ILE A 91 -15.01 -9.06 -23.65
C ILE A 91 -15.04 -10.58 -23.91
N ALA A 92 -13.94 -11.25 -23.59
CA ALA A 92 -13.84 -12.70 -23.56
C ALA A 92 -13.50 -13.14 -22.12
N PRO A 93 -14.35 -13.95 -21.45
CA PRO A 93 -14.02 -14.49 -20.14
C PRO A 93 -12.71 -15.28 -20.16
N ALA A 94 -11.85 -15.05 -19.17
CA ALA A 94 -10.64 -15.83 -18.99
C ALA A 94 -10.97 -17.15 -18.28
N ARG A 95 -10.51 -18.27 -18.84
CA ARG A 95 -10.58 -19.57 -18.15
C ARG A 95 -9.58 -19.60 -17.00
N LEU A 96 -10.03 -20.11 -15.86
CA LEU A 96 -9.20 -20.29 -14.67
C LEU A 96 -9.14 -21.79 -14.38
N ASP A 97 -7.94 -22.37 -14.48
CA ASP A 97 -7.71 -23.76 -14.13
C ASP A 97 -7.52 -23.87 -12.60
N LEU A 98 -8.60 -24.16 -11.89
CA LEU A 98 -8.62 -24.27 -10.44
C LEU A 98 -8.63 -25.74 -10.00
N THR A 99 -7.90 -26.05 -8.93
CA THR A 99 -8.06 -27.31 -8.21
C THR A 99 -9.38 -27.34 -7.43
N ALA A 100 -9.86 -28.52 -7.04
CA ALA A 100 -11.10 -28.66 -6.27
C ALA A 100 -11.09 -27.86 -4.95
N ALA A 101 -9.94 -27.72 -4.30
CA ALA A 101 -9.79 -26.94 -3.08
C ALA A 101 -9.89 -25.42 -3.33
N GLU A 102 -9.34 -24.95 -4.45
CA GLU A 102 -9.42 -23.54 -4.86
C GLU A 102 -10.85 -23.18 -5.29
N GLU A 103 -11.52 -24.03 -6.05
CA GLU A 103 -12.92 -23.83 -6.44
C GLU A 103 -13.82 -23.72 -5.19
N GLN A 104 -13.62 -24.60 -4.20
CA GLN A 104 -14.35 -24.52 -2.94
C GLN A 104 -14.07 -23.21 -2.19
N THR A 105 -12.83 -22.74 -2.21
CA THR A 105 -12.44 -21.47 -1.58
C THR A 105 -13.13 -20.28 -2.26
N VAL A 106 -13.14 -20.25 -3.59
CA VAL A 106 -13.85 -19.22 -4.38
C VAL A 106 -15.35 -19.26 -4.10
N ARG A 107 -15.97 -20.44 -4.15
CA ARG A 107 -17.41 -20.60 -3.88
C ARG A 107 -17.79 -20.14 -2.47
N ARG A 108 -16.92 -20.39 -1.47
CA ARG A 108 -17.15 -19.99 -0.06
C ARG A 108 -17.03 -18.48 0.16
N HIS A 109 -16.20 -17.80 -0.61
CA HIS A 109 -15.87 -16.38 -0.43
C HIS A 109 -16.27 -15.52 -1.64
N MET A 110 -17.32 -15.93 -2.36
CA MET A 110 -17.77 -15.27 -3.59
C MET A 110 -18.14 -13.80 -3.38
N ASP A 111 -18.71 -13.48 -2.22
CA ASP A 111 -19.02 -12.12 -1.78
C ASP A 111 -17.77 -11.23 -1.70
N VAL A 112 -16.68 -11.76 -1.14
CA VAL A 112 -15.39 -11.06 -1.06
C VAL A 112 -14.82 -10.81 -2.45
N PHE A 113 -14.84 -11.81 -3.33
CA PHE A 113 -14.36 -11.64 -4.69
C PHE A 113 -15.18 -10.62 -5.48
N LEU A 114 -16.51 -10.66 -5.37
CA LEU A 114 -17.41 -9.69 -6.01
C LEU A 114 -17.19 -8.28 -5.49
N ALA A 115 -17.02 -8.11 -4.18
CA ALA A 115 -16.65 -6.83 -3.58
C ALA A 115 -15.28 -6.32 -4.07
N ASN A 116 -14.39 -7.24 -4.46
CA ASN A 116 -13.11 -6.96 -5.09
C ASN A 116 -13.18 -6.88 -6.64
N GLY A 117 -14.38 -6.80 -7.23
CA GLY A 117 -14.57 -6.63 -8.67
C GLY A 117 -14.37 -7.90 -9.51
N PHE A 118 -14.18 -9.07 -8.88
CA PHE A 118 -14.05 -10.35 -9.57
C PHE A 118 -15.38 -11.09 -9.59
N GLY A 119 -15.94 -11.28 -10.79
CA GLY A 119 -17.12 -12.12 -10.99
C GLY A 119 -16.74 -13.40 -11.75
N PHE A 120 -17.28 -14.53 -11.30
CA PHE A 120 -17.06 -15.84 -11.89
C PHE A 120 -18.34 -16.35 -12.56
N CYS A 121 -18.20 -17.18 -13.58
CA CYS A 121 -19.28 -17.94 -14.19
C CYS A 121 -18.83 -19.38 -14.35
N GLU A 122 -19.70 -20.35 -14.10
CA GLU A 122 -19.38 -21.76 -14.33
C GLU A 122 -19.34 -22.04 -15.84
N ASP A 123 -18.39 -22.87 -16.29
CA ASP A 123 -18.22 -23.19 -17.71
C ASP A 123 -19.50 -23.79 -18.34
N ALA A 124 -20.36 -24.42 -17.52
CA ALA A 124 -21.62 -25.01 -17.94
C ALA A 124 -22.67 -23.98 -18.41
N GLU A 125 -22.58 -22.71 -18.00
CA GLU A 125 -23.53 -21.67 -18.42
C GLU A 125 -23.26 -21.14 -19.85
N ARG A 126 -22.17 -21.59 -20.49
CA ARG A 126 -21.73 -21.09 -21.81
C ARG A 126 -22.01 -22.06 -22.97
N GLY A 127 -22.86 -23.06 -22.76
CA GLY A 127 -23.18 -24.11 -23.73
C GLY A 127 -23.95 -23.69 -24.99
N ALA A 128 -24.03 -22.41 -25.36
CA ALA A 128 -24.85 -21.97 -26.50
C ALA A 128 -24.32 -20.76 -27.29
N VAL A 129 -23.00 -20.58 -27.43
CA VAL A 129 -22.45 -19.65 -28.44
C VAL A 129 -21.34 -20.35 -29.20
N GLY A 130 -21.74 -21.20 -30.15
CA GLY A 130 -20.83 -21.97 -30.98
C GLY A 130 -21.48 -23.12 -31.72
N ALA A 131 -22.79 -23.07 -32.01
CA ALA A 131 -23.32 -23.90 -33.07
C ALA A 131 -22.65 -23.43 -34.38
N PRO A 132 -21.99 -24.30 -35.16
CA PRO A 132 -21.52 -23.92 -36.47
C PRO A 132 -22.74 -23.41 -37.25
N LEU A 133 -22.62 -22.21 -37.81
CA LEU A 133 -23.50 -21.77 -38.89
C LEU A 133 -23.49 -22.91 -39.90
N GLY A 134 -24.64 -23.55 -40.10
CA GLY A 134 -24.78 -24.51 -41.18
C GLY A 134 -24.36 -23.80 -42.46
N ASP A 135 -23.41 -24.40 -43.18
CA ASP A 135 -23.18 -24.07 -44.56
C ASP A 135 -24.48 -24.46 -45.30
N ASP A 136 -25.42 -23.52 -45.37
CA ASP A 136 -26.49 -23.53 -46.35
C ASP A 136 -25.81 -23.26 -47.71
N ASP A 137 -25.19 -24.30 -48.27
CA ASP A 137 -24.82 -24.35 -49.68
C ASP A 137 -26.11 -24.44 -50.49
N ASP A 138 -26.70 -23.27 -50.75
CA ASP A 138 -27.54 -23.01 -51.90
C ASP A 138 -26.70 -23.26 -53.17
N ALA A 139 -26.84 -24.43 -53.76
CA ALA A 139 -26.50 -24.69 -55.14
C ALA A 139 -27.73 -25.23 -55.88
N ASP A 140 -28.65 -24.32 -56.17
CA ASP A 140 -29.57 -24.44 -57.29
C ASP A 140 -28.78 -24.34 -58.62
N ALA A 141 -29.26 -25.08 -59.62
CA ALA A 141 -29.09 -24.92 -61.08
C ALA A 141 -28.28 -25.99 -61.85
N ASP A 142 -28.98 -26.49 -62.88
CA ASP A 142 -28.61 -27.24 -64.08
C ASP A 142 -28.42 -28.77 -64.03
N ALA A 143 -29.50 -29.49 -64.38
CA ALA A 143 -29.62 -30.20 -65.68
C ALA A 143 -31.05 -30.73 -65.93
#